data_AF-A0A5K1DGN6-F1
#
_entry.id   AF-A0A5K1DGN6-F1
#
_cell.length_a   1.000
_cell.length_b   1.000
_cell.length_c   1.000
_cell.angle_alpha   90.00
_cell.angle_beta   90.00
_cell.angle_gamma   90.00
#
_symmetry.space_group_name_H-M   'P 1'
#
loop_
_entity.id
_entity.type
_entity.pdbx_description
1 polymer ?
#
loop_
_entity_poly.entity_id
_entity_poly.type
_entity_poly.pdbx_seq_one_letter_code
_entity_poly.pdbx_strand_id
1 'polypeptide(L)'
;LDVLGLHEFDSVRKRMSVIVRFADGSVKVLVKGADNSIFSILSKASDMVDPGGPSHDIKNSTQNHLNEYSSLGLRTLVIAAKNITEAELEEWQQTYAEASTSLNDRVAKLRKTAALIESNLNLLGATGIEDKLQEGVPETIEALREAGLKVWVLTGDKQETAISIGLSCKLLTLDMQQVIINGNSEEECRRLLADVKNKYGIKTVDQKDATKKIIKNGDNKDDGSSLSSNNFPGSGLQASKCINKTGCHSQQPSGKATGMKNTPLALIIDGTSLVHILAKDLENE
;
A
#
# COMPACT_ATOMS: atom_id res chain seq x y z
N LEU A 1 -21.57 -26.63 -4.94
CA LEU A 1 -20.44 -26.08 -4.17
C LEU A 1 -20.98 -25.79 -2.79
N ASP A 2 -20.40 -26.39 -1.77
CA ASP A 2 -20.83 -26.22 -0.39
C ASP A 2 -19.69 -25.57 0.43
N VAL A 3 -19.99 -24.50 1.15
CA VAL A 3 -18.99 -23.74 1.91
C VAL A 3 -18.99 -24.25 3.34
N LEU A 4 -17.93 -24.99 3.69
CA LEU A 4 -17.79 -25.66 4.98
C LEU A 4 -17.13 -24.77 6.04
N GLY A 5 -16.43 -23.72 5.63
CA GLY A 5 -15.69 -22.86 6.54
C GLY A 5 -15.14 -21.61 5.91
N LEU A 6 -14.97 -20.57 6.73
CA LEU A 6 -14.43 -19.27 6.35
C LEU A 6 -13.46 -18.78 7.42
N HIS A 7 -12.26 -18.41 6.99
CA HIS A 7 -11.37 -17.54 7.74
C HIS A 7 -11.38 -16.19 7.07
N GLU A 8 -12.04 -15.23 7.70
CA GLU A 8 -12.12 -13.84 7.21
C GLU A 8 -10.75 -13.22 7.01
N PHE A 9 -10.70 -12.12 6.28
CA PHE A 9 -9.46 -11.37 6.13
C PHE A 9 -8.96 -10.89 7.49
N ASP A 10 -7.68 -11.15 7.77
CA ASP A 10 -7.00 -10.65 8.97
C ASP A 10 -5.78 -9.83 8.53
N SER A 11 -5.63 -8.62 9.07
CA SER A 11 -4.58 -7.68 8.68
C SER A 11 -3.17 -8.13 9.06
N VAL A 12 -3.03 -8.98 10.08
CA VAL A 12 -1.74 -9.58 10.47
C VAL A 12 -1.38 -10.69 9.48
N ARG A 13 -2.34 -11.54 9.13
CA ARG A 13 -2.15 -12.62 8.15
C ARG A 13 -2.08 -12.11 6.71
N LYS A 14 -2.71 -10.97 6.38
CA LYS A 14 -2.82 -10.38 5.04
C LYS A 14 -3.43 -11.32 3.99
N ARG A 15 -4.38 -12.17 4.41
CA ARG A 15 -5.07 -13.16 3.57
C ARG A 15 -6.40 -13.59 4.17
N MET A 16 -7.23 -14.23 3.35
CA MET A 16 -8.46 -14.91 3.76
C MET A 16 -8.55 -16.28 3.08
N SER A 17 -9.31 -17.21 3.66
CA SER A 17 -9.49 -18.54 3.11
C SER A 17 -10.91 -19.07 3.27
N VAL A 18 -11.29 -19.95 2.35
CA VAL A 18 -12.56 -20.69 2.38
C VAL A 18 -12.28 -22.18 2.24
N ILE A 19 -13.02 -22.99 3.00
CA ILE A 19 -13.02 -24.44 2.89
C ILE A 19 -14.30 -24.83 2.15
N VAL A 20 -14.15 -25.53 1.02
CA VAL A 20 -15.26 -25.79 0.10
C VAL A 20 -15.29 -27.26 -0.29
N ARG A 21 -16.48 -27.86 -0.29
CA ARG A 21 -16.75 -29.16 -0.89
C ARG A 21 -17.26 -28.99 -2.32
N PHE A 22 -16.58 -29.63 -3.25
CA PHE A 22 -16.91 -29.63 -4.66
C PHE A 22 -17.96 -30.70 -4.98
N ALA A 23 -18.56 -30.61 -6.17
CA ALA A 23 -19.60 -31.54 -6.60
C ALA A 23 -19.10 -32.98 -6.75
N ASP A 24 -17.79 -33.16 -6.94
CA ASP A 24 -17.11 -34.46 -6.99
C ASP A 24 -16.82 -35.05 -5.59
N GLY A 25 -17.26 -34.38 -4.52
CA GLY A 25 -17.01 -34.76 -3.14
C GLY A 25 -15.64 -34.33 -2.60
N SER A 26 -14.74 -33.81 -3.44
CA SER A 26 -13.43 -33.33 -2.99
C SER A 26 -13.56 -32.08 -2.13
N VAL A 27 -12.74 -31.98 -1.08
CA VAL A 27 -12.68 -30.82 -0.20
C VAL A 27 -11.40 -30.06 -0.47
N LYS A 28 -11.50 -28.75 -0.68
CA LYS A 28 -10.34 -27.88 -0.89
C LYS A 28 -10.38 -26.66 0.00
N VAL A 29 -9.19 -26.23 0.39
CA VAL A 29 -8.93 -24.94 0.99
C VAL A 29 -8.50 -24.02 -0.14
N LEU A 30 -9.20 -22.91 -0.33
CA LEU A 30 -8.84 -21.84 -1.27
C LEU A 30 -8.42 -20.62 -0.47
N VAL A 31 -7.25 -20.07 -0.77
CA VAL A 31 -6.68 -18.94 -0.05
C VAL A 31 -6.34 -17.83 -1.04
N LYS A 32 -6.75 -16.59 -0.72
CA LYS A 32 -6.33 -15.39 -1.45
C LYS A 32 -5.71 -14.38 -0.49
N GLY A 33 -4.63 -13.73 -0.92
CA GLY A 33 -3.95 -12.76 -0.07
C GLY A 33 -2.81 -12.02 -0.77
N ALA A 34 -2.08 -11.24 0.02
CA ALA A 34 -0.86 -10.57 -0.43
C ALA A 34 0.20 -11.58 -0.88
N ASP A 35 1.04 -11.16 -1.82
CA ASP A 35 2.13 -11.96 -2.39
C ASP A 35 3.04 -12.60 -1.32
N ASN A 36 3.67 -11.78 -0.47
CA ASN A 36 4.57 -12.26 0.58
C ASN A 36 3.85 -13.18 1.56
N SER A 37 2.58 -12.90 1.84
CA SER A 37 1.77 -13.75 2.71
C SER A 37 1.56 -15.13 2.11
N ILE A 38 1.15 -15.23 0.84
CA ILE A 38 0.82 -16.50 0.22
C ILE A 38 2.09 -17.29 -0.10
N PHE A 39 3.13 -16.65 -0.62
CA PHE A 39 4.40 -17.31 -0.93
C PHE A 39 5.07 -17.95 0.29
N SER A 40 4.84 -17.41 1.49
CA SER A 40 5.37 -17.98 2.75
C SER A 40 4.70 -19.30 3.19
N ILE A 41 3.51 -19.62 2.67
CA ILE A 41 2.71 -20.80 3.06
C ILE A 41 2.53 -21.82 1.93
N LEU A 42 3.19 -21.59 0.78
CA LEU A 42 3.22 -22.56 -0.30
C LEU A 42 4.04 -23.80 0.10
N SER A 43 3.71 -24.94 -0.50
CA SER A 43 4.47 -26.17 -0.33
C SER A 43 5.91 -25.97 -0.84
N LYS A 44 6.90 -26.46 -0.10
CA LYS A 44 8.30 -26.52 -0.58
C LYS A 44 8.50 -27.63 -1.63
N ALA A 45 7.55 -28.55 -1.73
CA ALA A 45 7.61 -29.68 -2.66
C ALA A 45 7.48 -29.24 -4.13
N SER A 46 6.80 -28.12 -4.41
CA SER A 46 6.78 -27.51 -5.76
C SER A 46 8.15 -26.99 -6.21
N ASP A 47 9.08 -26.78 -5.26
CA ASP A 47 10.46 -26.36 -5.53
C ASP A 47 11.41 -27.57 -5.73
N MET A 48 10.95 -28.81 -5.48
CA MET A 48 11.75 -30.05 -5.54
C MET A 48 11.54 -30.86 -6.83
N VAL A 49 10.65 -30.43 -7.72
CA VAL A 49 10.48 -31.06 -9.05
C VAL A 49 11.42 -30.38 -10.03
N ASP A 50 12.63 -30.94 -10.11
CA ASP A 50 13.64 -30.77 -11.17
C ASP A 50 14.14 -29.31 -11.39
N PRO A 51 15.45 -29.00 -11.27
CA PRO A 51 16.01 -27.69 -11.62
C PRO A 51 15.76 -27.24 -13.08
N GLY A 52 15.22 -28.13 -13.93
CA GLY A 52 14.72 -27.83 -15.28
C GLY A 52 13.22 -28.14 -15.50
N GLY A 53 12.44 -28.40 -14.45
CA GLY A 53 11.01 -28.72 -14.53
C GLY A 53 10.10 -27.48 -14.49
N PRO A 54 8.87 -27.58 -15.02
CA PRO A 54 7.96 -26.44 -15.18
C PRO A 54 7.47 -25.79 -13.87
N SER A 55 7.68 -26.38 -12.69
CA SER A 55 7.12 -25.89 -11.42
C SER A 55 7.94 -24.80 -10.73
N HIS A 56 9.28 -24.87 -10.75
CA HIS A 56 10.13 -23.79 -10.24
C HIS A 56 9.97 -22.51 -11.07
N ASP A 57 9.65 -22.68 -12.36
CA ASP A 57 9.40 -21.59 -13.29
C ASP A 57 8.11 -20.83 -12.97
N ILE A 58 7.02 -21.53 -12.58
CA ILE A 58 5.72 -20.89 -12.35
C ILE A 58 5.74 -19.90 -11.19
N LYS A 59 6.43 -20.21 -10.08
CA LYS A 59 6.50 -19.30 -8.93
C LYS A 59 7.25 -18.01 -9.30
N ASN A 60 8.41 -18.15 -9.95
CA ASN A 60 9.22 -17.00 -10.37
C ASN A 60 8.52 -16.20 -11.47
N SER A 61 7.92 -16.87 -12.46
CA SER A 61 7.09 -16.22 -13.49
C SER A 61 5.93 -15.45 -12.88
N THR A 62 5.21 -16.05 -11.91
CA THR A 62 4.12 -15.37 -11.20
C THR A 62 4.62 -14.15 -10.42
N GLN A 63 5.77 -14.26 -9.75
CA GLN A 63 6.39 -13.13 -9.06
C GLN A 63 6.75 -11.99 -10.02
N ASN A 64 7.25 -12.30 -11.22
CA ASN A 64 7.52 -11.30 -12.25
C ASN A 64 6.23 -10.61 -12.72
N HIS A 65 5.17 -11.36 -13.01
CA HIS A 65 3.87 -10.78 -13.39
C HIS A 65 3.29 -9.90 -12.26
N LEU A 66 3.46 -10.28 -10.99
CA LEU A 66 3.02 -9.46 -9.86
C LEU A 66 3.77 -8.13 -9.80
N ASN A 67 5.07 -8.12 -10.11
CA ASN A 67 5.86 -6.90 -10.16
C ASN A 67 5.41 -6.01 -11.32
N GLU A 68 5.18 -6.59 -12.50
CA GLU A 68 4.63 -5.89 -13.67
C GLU A 68 3.25 -5.27 -13.35
N TYR A 69 2.32 -6.04 -12.79
CA TYR A 69 1.01 -5.53 -12.38
C TYR A 69 1.12 -4.39 -11.38
N SER A 70 2.01 -4.50 -10.39
CA SER A 70 2.24 -3.45 -9.40
C SER A 70 2.76 -2.17 -10.06
N SER A 71 3.68 -2.28 -11.02
CA SER A 71 4.20 -1.15 -11.81
C SER A 71 3.15 -0.47 -12.69
N LEU A 72 2.13 -1.23 -13.12
CA LEU A 72 0.96 -0.72 -13.84
C LEU A 72 -0.09 -0.12 -12.90
N GLY A 73 0.14 -0.13 -11.57
CA GLY A 73 -0.82 0.36 -10.58
C GLY A 73 -1.99 -0.57 -10.29
N LEU A 74 -1.93 -1.83 -10.74
CA LEU A 74 -2.97 -2.81 -10.45
C LEU A 74 -2.81 -3.35 -9.02
N ARG A 75 -3.93 -3.55 -8.32
CA ARG A 75 -3.93 -4.29 -7.05
C ARG A 75 -3.73 -5.76 -7.32
N THR A 76 -2.72 -6.33 -6.68
CA THR A 76 -2.36 -7.72 -6.87
C THR A 76 -2.84 -8.61 -5.74
N LEU A 77 -3.42 -9.76 -6.07
CA LEU A 77 -3.68 -10.85 -5.12
C LEU A 77 -3.10 -12.15 -5.67
N VAL A 78 -2.61 -13.00 -4.77
CA VAL A 78 -2.16 -14.35 -5.08
C VAL A 78 -3.19 -15.35 -4.58
N ILE A 79 -3.46 -16.37 -5.40
CA ILE A 79 -4.42 -17.42 -5.09
C ILE A 79 -3.68 -18.75 -5.01
N ALA A 80 -3.93 -19.49 -3.94
CA ALA A 80 -3.37 -20.83 -3.73
C ALA A 80 -4.45 -21.77 -3.19
N ALA A 81 -4.26 -23.07 -3.39
CA ALA A 81 -5.20 -24.08 -2.96
C ALA A 81 -4.53 -25.37 -2.51
N LYS A 82 -5.23 -26.15 -1.68
CA LYS A 82 -4.83 -27.50 -1.30
C LYS A 82 -6.07 -28.38 -1.14
N ASN A 83 -5.97 -29.62 -1.59
CA ASN A 83 -6.98 -30.64 -1.28
C ASN A 83 -6.75 -31.13 0.14
N ILE A 84 -7.82 -31.29 0.91
CA ILE A 84 -7.75 -31.88 2.25
C ILE A 84 -8.60 -33.15 2.30
N THR A 85 -8.20 -34.07 3.15
CA THR A 85 -8.93 -35.29 3.45
C THR A 85 -10.10 -35.01 4.40
N GLU A 86 -11.05 -35.94 4.48
CA GLU A 86 -12.17 -35.81 5.42
C GLU A 86 -11.68 -35.79 6.88
N ALA A 87 -10.63 -36.54 7.20
CA ALA A 87 -10.02 -36.53 8.53
C ALA A 87 -9.41 -35.17 8.89
N GLU A 88 -8.68 -34.53 7.96
CA GLU A 88 -8.15 -33.17 8.16
C GLU A 88 -9.29 -32.14 8.30
N LEU A 89 -10.39 -32.34 7.58
CA LEU A 89 -11.58 -31.49 7.70
C LEU A 89 -12.23 -31.62 9.08
N GLU A 90 -12.43 -32.83 9.57
CA GLU A 90 -13.00 -33.09 10.90
C GLU A 90 -12.12 -32.50 12.02
N GLU A 91 -10.81 -32.70 11.94
CA GLU A 91 -9.85 -32.11 12.90
C GLU A 91 -9.90 -30.58 12.88
N TRP A 92 -9.95 -30.00 11.68
CA TRP A 92 -10.08 -28.55 11.52
C TRP A 92 -11.41 -28.04 12.09
N GLN A 93 -12.54 -28.73 11.83
CA GLN A 93 -13.86 -28.35 12.33
C GLN A 93 -13.91 -28.37 13.86
N GLN A 94 -13.33 -29.39 14.49
CA GLN A 94 -13.23 -29.46 15.95
C GLN A 94 -12.40 -28.29 16.50
N THR A 95 -11.20 -28.09 15.96
CA THR A 95 -10.29 -27.03 16.41
C THR A 95 -10.90 -25.63 16.18
N TYR A 96 -11.66 -25.46 15.09
CA TYR A 96 -12.37 -24.22 14.78
C TYR A 96 -13.52 -23.97 15.75
N ALA A 97 -14.34 -24.99 16.03
CA ALA A 97 -15.42 -24.89 16.99
C ALA A 97 -14.89 -24.48 18.37
N GLU A 98 -13.87 -25.18 18.87
CA GLU A 98 -13.21 -24.87 20.15
C GLU A 98 -12.62 -23.46 20.20
N ALA A 99 -11.98 -23.01 19.10
CA ALA A 99 -11.45 -21.67 19.00
C ALA A 99 -12.56 -20.60 18.99
N SER A 100 -13.65 -20.84 18.24
CA SER A 100 -14.75 -19.89 18.05
C SER A 100 -15.59 -19.67 19.31
N THR A 101 -15.75 -20.71 20.14
CA THR A 101 -16.49 -20.65 21.41
C THR A 101 -15.60 -20.26 22.59
N SER A 102 -14.32 -19.99 22.37
CA SER A 102 -13.41 -19.66 23.45
C SER A 102 -13.64 -18.25 23.99
N LEU A 103 -13.76 -18.12 25.31
CA LEU A 103 -13.87 -16.83 25.99
C LEU A 103 -12.53 -16.09 26.10
N ASN A 104 -11.43 -16.85 26.14
CA ASN A 104 -10.07 -16.32 26.29
C ASN A 104 -9.28 -16.52 25.00
N ASP A 105 -8.57 -15.47 24.57
CA ASP A 105 -7.67 -15.48 23.41
C ASP A 105 -8.31 -15.97 22.09
N ARG A 106 -9.62 -15.76 21.93
CA ARG A 106 -10.40 -16.21 20.77
C ARG A 106 -9.74 -15.86 19.45
N VAL A 107 -9.30 -14.61 19.30
CA VAL A 107 -8.66 -14.10 18.08
C VAL A 107 -7.35 -14.85 17.79
N ALA A 108 -6.52 -15.08 18.81
CA ALA A 108 -5.26 -15.81 18.65
C ALA A 108 -5.50 -17.28 18.31
N LYS A 109 -6.50 -17.92 18.95
CA LYS A 109 -6.88 -19.31 18.66
C LYS A 109 -7.39 -19.47 17.23
N LEU A 110 -8.29 -18.61 16.78
CA LEU A 110 -8.78 -18.62 15.39
C LEU A 110 -7.65 -18.41 14.38
N ARG A 111 -6.71 -17.50 14.66
CA ARG A 111 -5.51 -17.31 13.82
C ARG A 111 -4.65 -18.56 13.76
N LYS A 112 -4.46 -19.25 14.90
CA LYS A 112 -3.72 -20.52 14.95
C LYS A 112 -4.42 -21.61 14.13
N THR A 113 -5.73 -21.76 14.29
CA THR A 113 -6.55 -22.70 13.51
C THR A 113 -6.47 -22.41 12.01
N ALA A 114 -6.53 -21.14 11.61
CA ALA A 114 -6.35 -20.74 10.22
C ALA A 114 -4.95 -21.10 9.70
N ALA A 115 -3.90 -20.81 10.46
CA ALA A 115 -2.52 -21.07 10.05
C ALA A 115 -2.23 -22.57 9.85
N LEU A 116 -2.86 -23.46 10.62
CA LEU A 116 -2.71 -24.90 10.47
C LEU A 116 -3.24 -25.38 9.11
N ILE A 117 -4.45 -24.95 8.74
CA ILE A 117 -5.09 -25.39 7.50
C ILE A 117 -4.53 -24.66 6.26
N GLU A 118 -4.09 -23.40 6.43
CA GLU A 118 -3.43 -22.56 5.41
C GLU A 118 -1.93 -22.86 5.30
N SER A 119 -1.55 -24.13 5.17
CA SER A 119 -0.16 -24.55 5.06
C SER A 119 0.03 -25.56 3.92
N ASN A 120 1.21 -25.55 3.31
CA ASN A 120 1.60 -26.42 2.20
C ASN A 120 0.66 -26.31 1.00
N LEU A 121 0.29 -25.08 0.62
CA LEU A 121 -0.62 -24.83 -0.51
C LEU A 121 0.10 -24.93 -1.86
N ASN A 122 -0.66 -25.19 -2.91
CA ASN A 122 -0.20 -25.10 -4.30
C ASN A 122 -0.61 -23.76 -4.90
N LEU A 123 0.34 -23.07 -5.52
CA LEU A 123 0.08 -21.83 -6.24
C LEU A 123 -0.86 -22.10 -7.43
N LEU A 124 -1.95 -21.33 -7.53
CA LEU A 124 -2.83 -21.36 -8.69
C LEU A 124 -2.54 -20.22 -9.66
N GLY A 125 -2.17 -19.05 -9.13
CA GLY A 125 -1.81 -17.88 -9.93
C GLY A 125 -2.00 -16.57 -9.18
N ALA A 126 -2.07 -15.48 -9.94
CA ALA A 126 -2.25 -14.14 -9.44
C ALA A 126 -3.29 -13.36 -10.25
N THR A 127 -3.86 -12.32 -9.65
CA THR A 127 -4.77 -11.37 -10.29
C THR A 127 -4.17 -9.97 -10.29
N GLY A 128 -4.39 -9.20 -11.34
CA GLY A 128 -4.17 -7.75 -11.37
C GLY A 128 -5.51 -7.04 -11.53
N ILE A 129 -5.95 -6.32 -10.50
CA ILE A 129 -7.24 -5.63 -10.47
C ILE A 129 -6.99 -4.14 -10.63
N GLU A 130 -7.57 -3.54 -11.67
CA GLU A 130 -7.59 -2.09 -11.83
C GLU A 130 -8.60 -1.49 -10.83
N ASP A 131 -8.12 -0.64 -9.93
CA ASP A 131 -8.99 0.19 -9.10
C ASP A 131 -9.17 1.55 -9.76
N LYS A 132 -10.34 1.78 -10.34
CA LYS A 132 -10.62 3.04 -11.01
C LYS A 132 -10.85 4.12 -9.96
N LEU A 133 -10.21 5.26 -10.18
CA LEU A 133 -10.51 6.45 -9.40
C LEU A 133 -11.97 6.84 -9.59
N GLN A 134 -12.60 7.32 -8.52
CA GLN A 134 -13.93 7.91 -8.62
C GLN A 134 -13.89 9.14 -9.54
N GLU A 135 -15.02 9.42 -10.17
CA GLU A 135 -15.17 10.60 -11.02
C GLU A 135 -14.87 11.87 -10.23
N GLY A 136 -14.09 12.79 -10.81
CA GLY A 136 -13.74 14.07 -10.18
C GLY A 136 -12.59 14.01 -9.16
N VAL A 137 -12.07 12.82 -8.81
CA VAL A 137 -10.96 12.70 -7.83
C VAL A 137 -9.69 13.42 -8.32
N PRO A 138 -9.21 13.20 -9.56
CA PRO A 138 -8.01 13.89 -10.05
C PRO A 138 -8.15 15.41 -10.03
N GLU A 139 -9.29 15.93 -10.50
CA GLU A 139 -9.59 17.37 -10.57
C GLU A 139 -9.68 17.99 -9.17
N THR A 140 -10.30 17.26 -8.23
CA THR A 140 -10.45 17.72 -6.84
C THR A 140 -9.09 17.78 -6.15
N ILE A 141 -8.25 16.74 -6.25
CA ILE A 141 -6.92 16.72 -5.62
C ILE A 141 -6.04 17.84 -6.21
N GLU A 142 -6.08 18.04 -7.52
CA GLU A 142 -5.38 19.14 -8.19
C GLU A 142 -5.84 20.50 -7.68
N ALA A 143 -7.15 20.75 -7.62
CA ALA A 143 -7.71 22.01 -7.11
C ALA A 143 -7.33 22.27 -5.65
N LEU A 144 -7.34 21.24 -4.78
CA LEU A 144 -6.89 21.35 -3.40
C LEU A 144 -5.41 21.75 -3.31
N ARG A 145 -4.57 21.14 -4.16
CA ARG A 145 -3.14 21.46 -4.22
C ARG A 145 -2.87 22.88 -4.74
N GLU A 146 -3.59 23.32 -5.77
CA GLU A 146 -3.51 24.68 -6.32
C GLU A 146 -3.98 25.74 -5.31
N ALA A 147 -4.97 25.39 -4.47
CA ALA A 147 -5.41 26.20 -3.33
C ALA A 147 -4.39 26.24 -2.17
N GLY A 148 -3.25 25.55 -2.28
CA GLY A 148 -2.19 25.52 -1.26
C GLY A 148 -2.40 24.50 -0.14
N LEU A 149 -3.41 23.62 -0.24
CA LEU A 149 -3.65 22.56 0.74
C LEU A 149 -2.67 21.40 0.56
N LYS A 150 -2.24 20.82 1.67
CA LYS A 150 -1.36 19.64 1.67
C LYS A 150 -2.21 18.39 1.78
N VAL A 151 -2.24 17.59 0.71
CA VAL A 151 -2.97 16.33 0.65
C VAL A 151 -2.01 15.19 0.96
N TRP A 152 -2.39 14.31 1.88
CA TRP A 152 -1.60 13.15 2.31
C TRP A 152 -2.44 11.91 2.06
N VAL A 153 -1.84 10.88 1.46
CA VAL A 153 -2.49 9.59 1.24
C VAL A 153 -1.78 8.55 2.09
N LEU A 154 -2.56 7.89 2.95
CA LEU A 154 -2.14 6.73 3.73
C LEU A 154 -2.82 5.51 3.11
N THR A 155 -2.02 4.57 2.63
CA THR A 155 -2.52 3.34 1.99
C THR A 155 -1.75 2.12 2.48
N GLY A 156 -2.44 0.98 2.54
CA GLY A 156 -1.85 -0.34 2.82
C GLY A 156 -1.37 -1.07 1.55
N ASP A 157 -1.50 -0.45 0.38
CA ASP A 157 -0.97 -0.98 -0.88
C ASP A 157 0.56 -0.92 -0.92
N LYS A 158 1.16 -1.61 -1.89
CA LYS A 158 2.61 -1.53 -2.13
C LYS A 158 3.02 -0.11 -2.53
N GLN A 159 4.28 0.23 -2.28
CA GLN A 159 4.83 1.54 -2.63
C GLN A 159 4.65 1.86 -4.12
N GLU A 160 4.89 0.89 -5.01
CA GLU A 160 4.78 1.06 -6.46
C GLU A 160 3.34 1.38 -6.87
N THR A 161 2.37 0.66 -6.29
CA THR A 161 0.94 0.90 -6.50
C THR A 161 0.54 2.28 -5.97
N ALA A 162 1.02 2.66 -4.78
CA ALA A 162 0.74 3.97 -4.20
C ALA A 162 1.28 5.12 -5.07
N ILE A 163 2.48 4.96 -5.64
CA ILE A 163 3.07 5.92 -6.59
C ILE A 163 2.22 6.00 -7.86
N SER A 164 1.82 4.86 -8.44
CA SER A 164 1.00 4.81 -9.65
C SER A 164 -0.37 5.46 -9.46
N ILE A 165 -1.04 5.17 -8.34
CA ILE A 165 -2.30 5.82 -7.96
C ILE A 165 -2.09 7.31 -7.70
N GLY A 166 -1.01 7.68 -7.02
CA GLY A 166 -0.64 9.07 -6.77
C GLY A 166 -0.46 9.89 -8.05
N LEU A 167 0.15 9.29 -9.09
CA LEU A 167 0.25 9.90 -10.41
C LEU A 167 -1.12 9.99 -11.10
N SER A 168 -1.92 8.92 -11.03
CA SER A 168 -3.25 8.85 -11.66
C SER A 168 -4.22 9.88 -11.08
N CYS A 169 -4.15 10.14 -9.78
CA CYS A 169 -5.02 11.11 -9.09
C CYS A 169 -4.43 12.52 -9.02
N LYS A 170 -3.32 12.79 -9.74
CA LYS A 170 -2.60 14.08 -9.73
C LYS A 170 -2.14 14.54 -8.34
N LEU A 171 -2.04 13.64 -7.38
CA LEU A 171 -1.34 13.90 -6.13
C LEU A 171 0.15 14.08 -6.38
N LEU A 172 0.71 13.20 -7.19
CA LEU A 172 2.05 13.24 -7.73
C LEU A 172 1.99 13.75 -9.17
N THR A 173 2.89 14.65 -9.53
CA THR A 173 3.02 15.15 -10.91
C THR A 173 4.42 14.85 -11.45
N LEU A 174 4.55 14.74 -12.77
CA LEU A 174 5.81 14.33 -13.42
C LEU A 174 6.96 15.33 -13.22
N ASP A 175 6.65 16.57 -12.87
CA ASP A 175 7.61 17.61 -12.53
C ASP A 175 8.09 17.53 -11.07
N MET A 176 7.45 16.73 -10.21
CA MET A 176 7.90 16.53 -8.84
C MET A 176 9.15 15.65 -8.76
N GLN A 177 10.06 16.01 -7.87
CA GLN A 177 11.13 15.12 -7.45
C GLN A 177 10.61 14.19 -6.36
N GLN A 178 10.61 12.89 -6.66
CA GLN A 178 10.25 11.86 -5.69
C GLN A 178 11.39 11.69 -4.68
N VAL A 179 11.03 11.79 -3.40
CA VAL A 179 11.89 11.56 -2.25
C VAL A 179 11.35 10.32 -1.55
N ILE A 180 12.06 9.20 -1.69
CA ILE A 180 11.67 7.92 -1.12
C ILE A 180 12.49 7.68 0.16
N ILE A 181 11.82 7.39 1.27
CA ILE A 181 12.43 7.08 2.57
C ILE A 181 12.07 5.65 2.96
N ASN A 182 13.05 4.75 2.80
CA ASN A 182 12.96 3.34 3.15
C ASN A 182 14.14 3.00 4.08
N GLY A 183 13.89 2.96 5.37
CA GLY A 183 14.84 2.62 6.44
C GLY A 183 14.28 1.55 7.37
N ASN A 184 15.17 0.83 8.02
CA ASN A 184 14.86 -0.30 8.90
C ASN A 184 15.09 -0.02 10.39
N SER A 185 15.45 1.22 10.73
CA SER A 185 15.75 1.67 12.08
C SER A 185 15.47 3.17 12.24
N GLU A 186 15.30 3.62 13.48
CA GLU A 186 15.10 5.03 13.83
C GLU A 186 16.30 5.88 13.39
N GLU A 187 17.52 5.39 13.64
CA GLU A 187 18.76 6.06 13.26
C GLU A 187 18.90 6.20 11.74
N GLU A 188 18.59 5.14 10.99
CA GLU A 188 18.65 5.16 9.53
C GLU A 188 17.62 6.13 8.94
N CYS A 189 16.37 6.07 9.41
CA CYS A 189 15.31 6.96 8.97
C CYS A 189 15.66 8.42 9.25
N ARG A 190 16.19 8.72 10.45
CA ARG A 190 16.63 10.07 10.82
C ARG A 190 17.76 10.57 9.93
N ARG A 191 18.71 9.70 9.59
CA ARG A 191 19.81 10.02 8.67
C ARG A 191 19.29 10.30 7.26
N LEU A 192 18.43 9.44 6.71
CA LEU A 192 17.82 9.64 5.39
C LEU A 192 17.05 10.96 5.30
N LEU A 193 16.26 11.28 6.34
CA LEU A 193 15.53 12.56 6.42
C LEU A 193 16.48 13.76 6.51
N ALA A 194 17.57 13.65 7.28
CA ALA A 194 18.58 14.71 7.36
C ALA A 194 19.30 14.94 6.03
N ASP A 195 19.68 13.85 5.34
CA ASP A 195 20.32 13.88 4.03
C ASP A 195 19.41 14.56 2.99
N VAL A 196 18.12 14.23 3.00
CA VAL A 196 17.10 14.88 2.14
C VAL A 196 16.95 16.36 2.49
N LYS A 197 16.81 16.72 3.77
CA LYS A 197 16.70 18.12 4.20
C LYS A 197 17.90 18.94 3.72
N ASN A 198 19.11 18.39 3.84
CA ASN A 198 20.33 19.03 3.37
C ASN A 198 20.37 19.14 1.85
N LYS A 199 20.05 18.06 1.14
CA LYS A 199 20.05 18.00 -0.33
C LYS A 199 19.11 19.02 -0.97
N TYR A 200 17.92 19.18 -0.40
CA TYR A 200 16.88 20.06 -0.94
C TYR A 200 16.73 21.39 -0.19
N GLY A 201 17.60 21.66 0.80
CA GLY A 201 17.59 22.92 1.57
C GLY A 201 16.30 23.17 2.34
N ILE A 202 15.64 22.11 2.83
CA ILE A 202 14.37 22.19 3.56
C ILE A 202 14.67 22.74 4.96
N LYS A 203 14.19 23.95 5.24
CA LYS A 203 14.28 24.55 6.58
C LYS A 203 13.24 23.91 7.48
N THR A 204 13.65 23.46 8.66
CA THR A 204 12.72 23.01 9.71
C THR A 204 11.85 24.20 10.12
N VAL A 205 10.53 24.03 10.08
CA VAL A 205 9.62 24.95 10.76
C VAL A 205 9.67 24.54 12.23
N ASP A 206 10.28 25.38 13.07
CA ASP A 206 10.27 25.15 14.52
C ASP A 206 8.80 25.13 15.00
N GLN A 207 8.41 24.05 15.68
CA GLN A 207 7.05 23.85 16.23
C GLN A 207 6.59 24.95 17.21
N LYS A 208 7.46 25.90 17.58
CA LYS A 208 7.14 27.01 18.49
C LYS A 208 6.24 28.09 17.87
N ASP A 209 6.14 28.17 16.54
CA ASP A 209 5.34 29.22 15.88
C ASP A 209 3.89 28.83 15.57
N ALA A 210 3.58 27.53 15.46
CA ALA A 210 2.21 27.06 15.22
C ALA A 210 1.32 27.25 16.46
N THR A 211 1.84 26.94 17.65
CA THR A 211 1.10 27.08 18.92
C THR A 211 0.86 28.55 19.30
N LYS A 212 1.73 29.47 18.86
CA LYS A 212 1.59 30.92 19.12
C LYS A 212 0.53 31.60 18.27
N LYS A 213 0.23 31.08 17.07
CA LYS A 213 -0.85 31.60 16.21
C LYS A 213 -2.24 31.16 16.66
N ILE A 214 -2.36 29.99 17.28
CA ILE A 214 -3.65 29.50 17.80
C ILE A 214 -4.04 30.25 19.08
N ILE A 215 -3.07 30.56 19.96
CA ILE A 215 -3.36 31.23 21.25
C ILE A 215 -3.68 32.73 21.09
N LYS A 216 -3.21 33.39 20.01
CA LYS A 216 -3.49 34.83 19.80
C LYS A 216 -4.84 35.16 19.19
N ASN A 217 -5.58 34.17 18.68
CA ASN A 217 -6.90 34.40 18.07
C ASN A 217 -8.07 34.06 19.01
N GLY A 218 -7.79 33.72 20.28
CA GLY A 218 -8.80 33.35 21.27
C GLY A 218 -9.38 34.49 22.11
N ASP A 219 -8.82 35.70 22.04
CA ASP A 219 -9.30 36.86 22.79
C ASP A 219 -9.58 38.04 21.84
N ASN A 220 -10.80 38.10 21.31
CA ASN A 220 -11.52 39.36 21.16
C ASN A 220 -13.02 39.08 21.01
N LYS A 221 -13.78 39.72 21.91
CA LYS A 221 -15.22 39.68 22.05
C LYS A 221 -15.93 40.32 20.84
N ASP A 222 -17.18 39.90 20.70
CA ASP A 222 -18.23 40.41 19.81
C ASP A 222 -18.24 41.93 19.60
N ASP A 223 -18.48 42.34 18.35
CA ASP A 223 -19.57 43.29 18.04
C ASP A 223 -19.91 43.22 16.53
N GLY A 224 -21.21 43.23 16.22
CA GLY A 224 -21.74 42.97 14.88
C GLY A 224 -21.68 44.13 13.90
N SER A 225 -21.75 43.82 12.60
CA SER A 225 -22.59 44.49 11.58
C SER A 225 -22.22 44.07 10.14
N SER A 226 -23.26 43.63 9.40
CA SER A 226 -23.62 43.88 7.99
C SER A 226 -22.58 44.03 6.84
N LEU A 227 -22.96 43.47 5.68
CA LEU A 227 -22.61 43.82 4.27
C LEU A 227 -21.20 43.36 3.81
N SER A 228 -20.94 42.93 2.57
CA SER A 228 -21.69 42.70 1.33
C SER A 228 -20.74 42.01 0.34
N SER A 229 -21.33 41.26 -0.59
CA SER A 229 -20.81 40.81 -1.90
C SER A 229 -19.65 41.60 -2.52
N ASN A 230 -18.68 40.91 -3.15
CA ASN A 230 -18.46 41.00 -4.60
C ASN A 230 -17.27 40.16 -5.12
N ASN A 231 -17.57 39.39 -6.18
CA ASN A 231 -16.87 39.22 -7.45
C ASN A 231 -15.43 38.67 -7.54
N PHE A 232 -15.38 37.44 -8.05
CA PHE A 232 -14.35 36.94 -8.98
C PHE A 232 -14.37 37.70 -10.32
N PRO A 233 -13.24 37.66 -11.06
CA PRO A 233 -13.34 37.15 -12.42
C PRO A 233 -12.26 36.12 -12.75
N GLY A 234 -12.68 35.10 -13.50
CA GLY A 234 -11.80 34.10 -14.09
C GLY A 234 -11.29 34.48 -15.49
N SER A 235 -10.30 33.71 -15.93
CA SER A 235 -9.86 33.48 -17.31
C SER A 235 -8.74 32.43 -17.19
N GLY A 236 -8.68 31.29 -17.87
CA GLY A 236 -9.22 30.92 -19.18
C GLY A 236 -8.05 30.51 -20.07
N LEU A 237 -8.07 29.25 -20.55
CA LEU A 237 -7.31 28.69 -21.70
C LEU A 237 -5.80 28.41 -21.44
N GLN A 238 -5.14 27.40 -21.99
CA GLN A 238 -5.43 26.52 -23.12
C GLN A 238 -4.50 25.28 -23.07
N ALA A 239 -5.01 24.13 -23.51
CA ALA A 239 -4.25 22.89 -23.69
C ALA A 239 -3.34 22.95 -24.94
N SER A 240 -2.20 22.23 -24.91
CA SER A 240 -1.43 21.91 -26.12
C SER A 240 -0.83 20.50 -26.01
N LYS A 241 -1.16 19.69 -27.03
CA LYS A 241 -0.64 18.35 -27.36
C LYS A 241 0.82 18.42 -27.85
N CYS A 242 1.57 17.32 -27.69
CA CYS A 242 2.45 16.61 -28.68
C CYS A 242 3.25 15.53 -27.90
N ILE A 243 3.10 14.21 -28.07
CA ILE A 243 3.44 13.27 -29.18
C ILE A 243 4.96 12.98 -29.35
N ASN A 244 5.32 11.74 -28.95
CA ASN A 244 6.30 10.77 -29.46
C ASN A 244 7.85 10.92 -29.38
N LYS A 245 8.41 9.86 -28.76
CA LYS A 245 9.41 8.88 -29.27
C LYS A 245 10.90 8.99 -28.87
N THR A 246 11.36 7.82 -28.37
CA THR A 246 12.64 7.11 -28.56
C THR A 246 13.91 7.60 -27.88
N GLY A 247 14.63 6.64 -27.27
CA GLY A 247 16.09 6.61 -27.32
C GLY A 247 16.79 6.30 -25.99
N CYS A 248 17.14 5.02 -25.81
CA CYS A 248 18.16 4.59 -24.87
C CYS A 248 19.55 5.10 -25.30
N HIS A 249 20.31 5.75 -24.43
CA HIS A 249 21.73 5.43 -24.22
C HIS A 249 22.37 6.19 -23.04
N SER A 250 23.28 5.47 -22.41
CA SER A 250 24.12 5.81 -21.27
C SER A 250 25.11 6.92 -21.56
N GLN A 251 25.08 8.01 -20.79
CA GLN A 251 26.24 8.87 -20.54
C GLN A 251 26.18 9.42 -19.11
N GLN A 252 27.24 9.20 -18.34
CA GLN A 252 27.56 10.04 -17.18
C GLN A 252 27.87 11.46 -17.67
N PRO A 253 27.53 12.48 -16.86
CA PRO A 253 28.43 13.62 -16.75
C PRO A 253 28.74 13.97 -15.30
N SER A 254 30.04 14.09 -15.04
CA SER A 254 30.65 14.90 -14.00
C SER A 254 30.33 16.38 -14.27
N GLY A 255 29.73 17.07 -13.30
CA GLY A 255 29.43 18.49 -13.47
C GLY A 255 28.61 19.11 -12.33
N LYS A 256 29.31 19.88 -11.49
CA LYS A 256 28.89 21.04 -10.68
C LYS A 256 27.39 21.19 -10.33
N ALA A 257 27.14 21.24 -9.01
CA ALA A 257 25.91 21.71 -8.39
C ALA A 257 25.46 23.06 -8.98
N THR A 258 24.42 23.03 -9.80
CA THR A 258 23.68 24.19 -10.28
C THR A 258 22.24 24.05 -9.79
N GLY A 259 21.69 25.13 -9.24
CA GLY A 259 20.61 25.09 -8.26
C GLY A 259 19.26 24.56 -8.77
N MET A 260 18.78 23.47 -8.17
CA MET A 260 17.37 23.06 -8.20
C MET A 260 16.66 23.66 -6.97
N LYS A 261 16.42 24.98 -6.94
CA LYS A 261 15.81 25.63 -5.76
C LYS A 261 14.28 25.65 -5.74
N ASN A 262 13.59 25.18 -6.78
CA ASN A 262 12.12 25.33 -6.88
C ASN A 262 11.35 24.13 -7.43
N THR A 263 11.95 22.95 -7.54
CA THR A 263 11.21 21.77 -8.01
C THR A 263 10.32 21.25 -6.88
N PRO A 264 9.00 21.05 -7.10
CA PRO A 264 8.13 20.52 -6.06
C PRO A 264 8.60 19.12 -5.65
N LEU A 265 8.49 18.82 -4.35
CA LEU A 265 8.92 17.54 -3.79
C LEU A 265 7.71 16.67 -3.48
N ALA A 266 7.82 15.39 -3.79
CA ALA A 266 6.90 14.35 -3.37
C ALA A 266 7.58 13.45 -2.36
N LEU A 267 7.09 13.41 -1.12
CA LEU A 267 7.62 12.54 -0.08
C LEU A 267 6.84 11.22 -0.07
N ILE A 268 7.57 10.12 -0.22
CA ILE A 268 7.05 8.74 -0.18
C ILE A 268 7.82 8.03 0.94
N ILE A 269 7.10 7.47 1.90
CA ILE A 269 7.67 6.77 3.06
C ILE A 269 7.01 5.40 3.11
N ASP A 270 7.81 4.33 3.18
CA ASP A 270 7.24 2.99 3.35
C ASP A 270 6.70 2.78 4.78
N GLY A 271 5.84 1.77 4.96
CA GLY A 271 5.18 1.53 6.24
C GLY A 271 6.17 1.26 7.39
N THR A 272 7.28 0.56 7.11
CA THR A 272 8.31 0.25 8.11
C THR A 272 9.00 1.52 8.60
N SER A 273 9.43 2.39 7.69
CA SER A 273 10.04 3.67 8.04
C SER A 273 9.08 4.58 8.76
N LEU A 274 7.80 4.58 8.35
CA LEU A 274 6.79 5.43 8.95
C LEU A 274 6.65 5.17 10.46
N VAL A 275 6.70 3.90 10.89
CA VAL A 275 6.70 3.52 12.32
C VAL A 275 7.89 4.14 13.06
N HIS A 276 9.07 4.12 12.46
CA HIS A 276 10.28 4.68 13.06
C HIS A 276 10.32 6.23 13.05
N ILE A 277 9.57 6.86 12.15
CA ILE A 277 9.59 8.32 11.92
C ILE A 277 8.50 9.03 12.74
N LEU A 278 7.36 8.39 12.98
CA LEU A 278 6.30 8.96 13.81
C LEU A 278 6.75 9.01 15.28
N ALA A 279 6.41 10.10 15.97
CA ALA A 279 6.73 10.25 17.38
C ALA A 279 6.01 9.17 18.21
N LYS A 280 6.71 8.60 19.20
CA LYS A 280 6.18 7.57 20.12
C LYS A 280 4.90 7.99 20.85
N ASP A 281 4.61 9.28 20.91
CA ASP A 281 3.39 9.83 21.52
C ASP A 281 2.11 9.50 20.72
N LEU A 282 2.23 9.17 19.42
CA LEU A 282 1.10 8.75 18.57
C LEU A 282 0.79 7.24 18.65
N GLU A 283 1.62 6.44 19.34
CA GLU A 283 1.39 5.00 19.53
C GLU A 283 0.46 4.69 20.73
N ASN A 284 0.14 5.70 21.55
CA ASN A 284 -0.62 5.55 22.81
C ASN A 284 -2.07 6.08 22.76
N GLU A 285 -2.60 6.42 21.58
CA GLU A 285 -4.04 6.70 21.36
C GLU A 285 -4.70 5.54 20.59
#